data_AF-A0A533VA24-F1
#
_entry.id   AF-A0A533VA24-F1
#
_cell.length_a   1.000
_cell.length_b   1.000
_cell.length_c   1.000
_cell.angle_alpha   90.00
_cell.angle_beta   90.00
_cell.angle_gamma   90.00
#
_symmetry.space_group_name_H-M   'P 1'
#
loop_
_entity.id
_entity.type
_entity.pdbx_description
1 polymer ?
#
loop_
_entity_poly.entity_id
_entity_poly.type
_entity_poly.pdbx_seq_one_letter_code
_entity_poly.pdbx_strand_id
1 'polypeptide(L)'
;MKFYHEKLALDITVDWSSMGAAFLSAGGYHHHIGINTWHSVNGKSQNSNVAGLKNFTIIIPDVSFFNKIRSTIENDYFSSKQRKQQESSYGDQFKVSDPDGIQIVIKYE
;
A
#
# COMPACT_ATOMS: atom_id res chain seq x y z
N MET A 1 -2.38 -4.88 7.65
CA MET A 1 -1.42 -5.97 7.34
C MET A 1 -1.72 -6.68 6.02
N LYS A 2 -2.89 -7.32 5.84
CA LYS A 2 -3.23 -8.06 4.61
C LYS A 2 -3.03 -7.28 3.31
N PHE A 3 -3.44 -6.01 3.27
CA PHE A 3 -3.21 -5.15 2.10
C PHE A 3 -1.73 -5.09 1.70
N TYR A 4 -0.83 -4.74 2.63
CA TYR A 4 0.60 -4.64 2.35
C TYR A 4 1.22 -5.99 2.00
N HIS A 5 0.83 -7.06 2.68
CA HIS A 5 1.40 -8.39 2.44
C HIS A 5 0.86 -9.05 1.18
N GLU A 6 -0.46 -9.15 1.04
CA GLU A 6 -1.10 -9.92 -0.02
C GLU A 6 -1.28 -9.13 -1.31
N LYS A 7 -1.48 -7.80 -1.23
CA LYS A 7 -1.75 -6.96 -2.41
C LYS A 7 -0.53 -6.22 -2.92
N LEU A 8 0.38 -5.81 -2.03
CA LEU A 8 1.66 -5.19 -2.40
C LEU A 8 2.84 -6.16 -2.33
N ALA A 9 2.60 -7.44 -1.99
CA ALA A 9 3.60 -8.50 -1.97
C ALA A 9 4.83 -8.20 -1.08
N LEU A 10 4.64 -7.47 0.03
CA LEU A 10 5.68 -7.28 1.03
C LEU A 10 5.68 -8.45 2.02
N ASP A 11 6.85 -8.99 2.32
CA ASP A 11 7.02 -10.01 3.33
C ASP A 11 6.87 -9.42 4.74
N ILE A 12 6.19 -10.14 5.63
CA ILE A 12 6.14 -9.80 7.05
C ILE A 12 7.49 -10.19 7.66
N THR A 13 8.30 -9.21 8.07
CA THR A 13 9.61 -9.46 8.68
C THR A 13 9.49 -9.66 10.18
N VAL A 14 8.54 -8.97 10.82
CA VAL A 14 8.22 -9.11 12.23
C VAL A 14 6.70 -9.03 12.41
N ASP A 15 6.11 -10.10 12.94
CA ASP A 15 4.70 -10.13 13.35
C ASP A 15 4.60 -9.87 14.85
N TRP A 16 4.26 -8.62 15.22
CA TRP A 16 3.92 -8.20 16.57
C TRP A 16 2.45 -7.80 16.67
N SER A 17 1.58 -8.45 15.89
CA SER A 17 0.17 -8.09 15.80
C SER A 17 -0.53 -8.15 17.16
N SER A 18 -0.10 -9.02 18.07
CA SER A 18 -0.56 -9.08 19.47
C SER A 18 -0.23 -7.82 20.28
N MET A 19 0.82 -7.07 19.90
CA MET A 19 1.21 -5.78 20.46
C MET A 19 0.72 -4.60 19.60
N GLY A 20 -0.11 -4.86 18.59
CA GLY A 20 -0.67 -3.86 17.69
C GLY A 20 0.34 -3.28 16.70
N ALA A 21 1.39 -4.02 16.32
CA ALA A 21 2.37 -3.57 15.34
C ALA A 21 2.80 -4.68 14.36
N ALA A 22 3.28 -4.32 13.18
CA ALA A 22 3.92 -5.25 12.25
C ALA A 22 4.94 -4.52 11.38
N PHE A 23 5.94 -5.25 10.92
CA PHE A 23 6.99 -4.73 10.03
C PHE A 23 7.06 -5.56 8.76
N LEU A 24 7.19 -4.87 7.62
CA LEU A 24 7.15 -5.49 6.30
C LEU A 24 8.30 -4.99 5.41
N SER A 25 8.76 -5.85 4.50
CA SER A 25 9.85 -5.54 3.57
C SER A 25 9.70 -6.26 2.22
N ALA A 26 10.54 -5.90 1.26
CA ALA A 26 10.83 -6.72 0.09
C ALA A 26 12.32 -7.06 0.08
N GLY A 27 12.68 -8.19 -0.54
CA GLY A 27 14.09 -8.56 -0.76
C GLY A 27 14.89 -8.90 0.49
N GLY A 28 14.23 -9.23 1.61
CA GLY A 28 14.88 -9.65 2.86
C GLY A 28 15.50 -8.51 3.69
N TYR A 29 15.18 -7.26 3.39
CA TYR A 29 15.61 -6.12 4.21
C TYR A 29 14.94 -6.12 5.60
N HIS A 30 15.55 -5.45 6.60
CA HIS A 30 15.05 -5.47 7.98
C HIS A 30 13.60 -4.97 8.11
N HIS A 31 13.27 -3.80 7.53
CA HIS A 31 11.90 -3.35 7.26
C HIS A 31 11.90 -2.12 6.36
N HIS A 32 10.93 -2.01 5.46
CA HIS A 32 10.66 -0.78 4.70
C HIS A 32 9.48 -0.02 5.30
N ILE A 33 8.48 -0.75 5.80
CA ILE A 33 7.25 -0.18 6.36
C ILE A 33 7.01 -0.79 7.75
N GLY A 34 6.83 0.07 8.73
CA GLY A 34 6.27 -0.28 10.03
C GLY A 34 4.84 0.24 10.13
N ILE A 35 3.90 -0.62 10.54
CA ILE A 35 2.51 -0.25 10.80
C ILE A 35 2.16 -0.51 12.26
N ASN A 36 1.30 0.32 12.84
CA ASN A 36 0.81 0.12 14.20
C ASN A 36 -0.62 0.67 14.37
N THR A 37 -1.29 0.21 15.42
CA THR A 37 -2.62 0.67 15.80
C THR A 37 -2.67 1.35 17.18
N TRP A 38 -1.53 1.53 17.86
CA TRP A 38 -1.44 1.87 19.29
C TRP A 38 -2.39 2.99 19.76
N HIS A 39 -2.46 4.09 19.02
CA HIS A 39 -3.32 5.24 19.34
C HIS A 39 -4.52 5.40 18.39
N SER A 40 -4.76 4.40 17.53
CA SER A 40 -5.73 4.47 16.44
C SER A 40 -6.61 3.23 16.32
N VAL A 41 -6.56 2.28 17.27
CA VAL A 41 -7.47 1.12 17.28
C VAL A 41 -8.93 1.61 17.21
N ASN A 42 -9.68 1.16 16.20
CA ASN A 42 -11.05 1.60 15.90
C ASN A 42 -11.20 3.11 15.63
N GLY A 43 -10.10 3.81 15.36
CA GLY A 43 -10.08 5.19 14.92
C GLY A 43 -10.65 5.35 13.52
N LYS A 44 -11.01 6.59 13.16
CA LYS A 44 -11.42 6.94 11.80
C LYS A 44 -10.18 7.28 10.96
N SER A 45 -10.27 7.08 9.66
CA SER A 45 -9.30 7.63 8.71
C SER A 45 -9.08 9.11 8.93
N GLN A 46 -7.85 9.58 8.73
CA GLN A 46 -7.54 10.99 8.93
C GLN A 46 -8.32 11.89 7.96
N ASN A 47 -8.73 13.05 8.45
CA ASN A 47 -9.35 14.09 7.62
C ASN A 47 -8.28 14.72 6.72
N SER A 48 -8.60 15.01 5.46
CA SER A 48 -7.68 15.69 4.52
C SER A 48 -7.26 17.09 4.96
N ASN A 49 -7.99 17.71 5.90
CA ASN A 49 -7.76 19.09 6.34
C ASN A 49 -6.93 19.21 7.63
N VAL A 50 -6.30 18.12 8.09
CA VAL A 50 -5.36 18.13 9.22
C VAL A 50 -3.95 17.79 8.76
N ALA A 51 -2.94 18.22 9.52
CA ALA A 51 -1.56 17.85 9.24
C ALA A 51 -1.37 16.33 9.41
N GLY A 52 -0.73 15.70 8.43
CA GLY A 52 -0.51 14.25 8.40
C GLY A 52 0.29 13.82 7.18
N LEU A 53 0.47 12.51 7.01
CA LEU A 53 1.14 11.94 5.85
C LEU A 53 0.25 12.09 4.61
N LYS A 54 0.68 12.92 3.65
CA LYS A 54 -0.08 13.15 2.41
C LYS A 54 -0.08 11.92 1.48
N ASN A 55 1.11 11.36 1.25
CA ASN A 55 1.33 10.11 0.53
C ASN A 55 2.79 9.67 0.74
N PHE A 56 3.09 8.45 0.33
CA PHE A 56 4.46 7.99 0.10
C PHE A 56 4.53 7.21 -1.21
N THR A 57 5.74 7.04 -1.73
CA THR A 57 5.98 6.34 -3.00
C THR A 57 6.73 5.03 -2.75
N ILE A 58 6.30 3.95 -3.41
CA ILE A 58 7.06 2.71 -3.53
C ILE A 58 7.55 2.62 -4.97
N ILE A 59 8.88 2.50 -5.12
CA ILE A 59 9.54 2.32 -6.41
C ILE A 59 9.81 0.83 -6.59
N ILE A 60 9.33 0.28 -7.71
CA ILE A 60 9.50 -1.12 -8.09
C ILE A 60 10.48 -1.16 -9.28
N PRO A 61 11.69 -1.72 -9.11
CA PRO A 61 12.71 -1.71 -10.16
C PRO A 61 12.43 -2.68 -11.32
N ASP A 62 11.53 -3.66 -11.11
CA ASP A 62 11.16 -4.65 -12.12
C ASP A 62 9.79 -4.35 -12.72
N VAL A 63 9.76 -4.03 -14.02
CA VAL A 63 8.51 -3.68 -14.72
C VAL A 63 7.51 -4.84 -14.77
N SER A 64 8.00 -6.09 -14.81
CA SER A 64 7.12 -7.27 -14.81
C SER A 64 6.38 -7.39 -13.48
N PHE A 65 7.10 -7.24 -12.37
CA PHE A 65 6.56 -7.23 -11.03
C PHE A 65 5.65 -6.04 -10.78
N PHE A 66 6.01 -4.85 -11.27
CA PHE A 66 5.13 -3.68 -11.24
C PHE A 66 3.78 -3.96 -11.90
N ASN A 67 3.79 -4.52 -13.11
CA ASN A 67 2.57 -4.88 -13.85
C ASN A 67 1.76 -5.94 -13.10
N LYS A 68 2.43 -6.93 -12.47
CA LYS A 68 1.77 -7.93 -11.62
C LYS A 68 1.03 -7.27 -10.45
N ILE A 69 1.71 -6.38 -9.71
CA ILE A 69 1.09 -5.67 -8.57
C ILE A 69 -0.07 -4.79 -9.05
N ARG A 70 0.10 -4.07 -10.16
CA ARG A 70 -0.98 -3.27 -10.76
C ARG A 70 -2.21 -4.15 -11.04
N SER A 71 -2.04 -5.27 -11.73
CA SER A 71 -3.14 -6.18 -12.04
C SER A 71 -3.79 -6.77 -10.79
N THR A 72 -3.01 -7.13 -9.76
CA THR A 72 -3.56 -7.59 -8.47
C THR A 72 -4.43 -6.52 -7.81
N ILE A 73 -3.99 -5.25 -7.80
CA ILE A 73 -4.76 -4.15 -7.22
C ILE A 73 -6.04 -3.87 -8.01
N GLU A 74 -5.96 -3.81 -9.34
CA GLU A 74 -7.10 -3.54 -10.22
C GLU A 74 -8.20 -4.58 -10.09
N ASN A 75 -7.83 -5.86 -10.02
CA ASN A 75 -8.77 -6.97 -9.97
C ASN A 75 -9.35 -7.19 -8.57
N ASP A 76 -8.52 -7.12 -7.53
CA ASP A 76 -8.91 -7.61 -6.20
C ASP A 76 -9.24 -6.52 -5.19
N TYR A 77 -8.81 -5.28 -5.44
CA TYR A 77 -8.89 -4.21 -4.45
C TYR A 77 -9.70 -3.02 -4.93
N PHE A 78 -9.58 -2.65 -6.20
CA PHE A 78 -10.38 -1.57 -6.77
C PHE A 78 -11.85 -1.98 -6.98
N SER A 79 -12.73 -1.03 -6.67
CA SER A 79 -14.13 -1.07 -7.11
C SER A 79 -14.23 -0.91 -8.63
N SER A 80 -15.37 -1.29 -9.20
CA SER A 80 -15.65 -1.11 -10.64
C SER A 80 -15.50 0.35 -11.10
N LYS A 81 -15.81 1.32 -10.24
CA LYS A 81 -15.63 2.75 -10.50
C LYS A 81 -14.15 3.14 -10.52
N GLN A 82 -13.36 2.63 -9.59
CA GLN A 82 -11.92 2.89 -9.51
C GLN A 82 -11.18 2.29 -10.70
N ARG A 83 -11.53 1.06 -11.12
CA ARG A 83 -10.96 0.42 -12.33
C ARG A 83 -11.07 1.30 -13.57
N LYS A 84 -12.28 1.81 -13.87
CA LYS A 84 -12.52 2.71 -15.02
C LYS A 84 -11.72 4.02 -14.97
N GLN A 85 -11.39 4.51 -13.77
CA GLN A 85 -10.56 5.70 -13.60
C GLN A 85 -9.06 5.40 -13.76
N GLN A 86 -8.64 4.15 -13.55
CA GLN A 86 -7.26 3.71 -13.71
C GLN A 86 -6.94 3.28 -15.14
N GLU A 87 -7.91 2.70 -15.88
CA GLU A 87 -7.78 2.28 -17.29
C GLU A 87 -7.33 3.41 -18.22
N SER A 88 -7.62 4.68 -17.88
CA SER A 88 -7.20 5.85 -18.63
C SER A 88 -5.76 6.31 -18.33
N SER A 89 -5.06 5.67 -17.40
CA SER A 89 -3.71 6.00 -16.92
C SER A 89 -2.76 4.81 -17.07
N TYR A 90 -2.56 4.32 -18.31
CA TYR A 90 -1.43 3.43 -18.61
C TYR A 90 -0.14 4.24 -18.59
N GLY A 91 0.62 4.12 -17.51
CA GLY A 91 1.89 4.84 -17.33
C GLY A 91 2.87 4.11 -16.43
N ASP A 92 3.94 4.80 -16.07
CA ASP A 92 5.00 4.33 -15.17
C ASP A 92 4.61 4.30 -13.69
N GLN A 93 3.40 4.76 -13.37
CA GLN A 93 2.90 4.82 -12.01
C GLN A 93 1.38 4.58 -11.92
N PHE A 94 0.91 4.25 -10.73
CA PHE A 94 -0.50 4.32 -10.35
C PHE A 94 -0.64 4.69 -8.87
N LYS A 95 -1.85 5.07 -8.47
CA LYS A 95 -2.15 5.44 -7.07
C LYS A 95 -3.14 4.47 -6.48
N VAL A 96 -2.91 4.08 -5.24
CA VAL A 96 -3.82 3.26 -4.44
C VAL A 96 -3.88 3.83 -3.03
N SER A 97 -5.01 3.70 -2.34
CA SER A 97 -5.08 4.02 -0.91
C SER A 97 -5.09 2.73 -0.10
N ASP A 98 -4.34 2.68 0.98
CA ASP A 98 -4.43 1.57 1.92
C ASP A 98 -5.80 1.55 2.63
N PRO A 99 -6.09 0.54 3.47
CA PRO A 99 -7.37 0.47 4.19
C PRO A 99 -7.66 1.64 5.13
N ASP A 100 -6.63 2.36 5.57
CA ASP A 100 -6.75 3.52 6.47
C ASP A 100 -6.87 4.84 5.70
N GLY A 101 -6.79 4.80 4.37
CA GLY A 101 -6.93 5.94 3.46
C GLY A 101 -5.61 6.65 3.15
N ILE A 102 -4.47 6.11 3.56
CA ILE A 102 -3.15 6.67 3.22
C ILE A 102 -2.91 6.42 1.73
N GLN A 103 -2.67 7.49 0.98
CA GLN A 103 -2.37 7.38 -0.45
C GLN A 103 -0.93 6.87 -0.66
N ILE A 104 -0.81 5.87 -1.52
CA ILE A 104 0.44 5.27 -1.95
C ILE A 104 0.57 5.48 -3.45
N VAL A 105 1.70 6.01 -3.88
CA VAL A 105 2.09 6.06 -5.29
C VAL A 105 2.98 4.85 -5.56
N ILE A 106 2.58 3.98 -6.47
CA ILE A 106 3.40 2.86 -6.94
C ILE A 106 3.99 3.27 -8.27
N LYS A 107 5.31 3.23 -8.40
CA LYS A 107 6.04 3.62 -9.60
C LYS A 107 7.03 2.53 -10.02
N TYR A 108 7.31 2.38 -11.31
CA TYR A 108 8.52 1.70 -11.77
C TYR A 108 9.53 2.72 -12.32
N GLU A 109 10.80 2.52 -11.97
CA GLU A 109 11.98 3.27 -12.44
C GLU A 109 13.17 2.32 -12.56
#